data_AF-A0A7Y6XNW5-F1
#
_entry.id   AF-A0A7Y6XNW5-F1
#
_cell.length_a   1.000
_cell.length_b   1.000
_cell.length_c   1.000
_cell.angle_alpha   90.00
_cell.angle_beta   90.00
_cell.angle_gamma   90.00
#
_symmetry.space_group_name_H-M   'P 1'
#
loop_
_entity.id
_entity.type
_entity.pdbx_description
1 polymer ?
#
loop_
_entity_poly.entity_id
_entity_poly.type
_entity_poly.pdbx_seq_one_letter_code
_entity_poly.pdbx_strand_id
1 'polypeptide(L)'
;MLNRRHFLQNSIAASAGLSLSSPLLKLIFQNAYQMETLRNNVGIFTERGGTIAYMITNEGIVVVDSQFPDQSKHLIEEIQKQSDRKIDLLVNTHHHGDHTAGNIAFKGLVNKVMAHENSKLNQQRSAEAQGSLDNQLLPDTTYSKGRIREKVGGERIAL
;
A
#
# COMPACT_ATOMS: atom_id res chain seq x y z
N MET A 1 -16.56 -45.56 -14.38
CA MET A 1 -16.89 -44.27 -15.02
C MET A 1 -17.71 -43.45 -14.04
N LEU A 2 -17.23 -42.28 -13.62
CA LEU A 2 -17.98 -41.37 -12.75
C LEU A 2 -19.21 -40.84 -13.50
N ASN A 3 -20.41 -41.12 -12.99
CA ASN A 3 -21.66 -40.66 -13.59
C ASN A 3 -21.82 -39.16 -13.34
N ARG A 4 -21.79 -38.36 -14.41
CA ARG A 4 -21.84 -36.88 -14.37
C ARG A 4 -23.03 -36.36 -13.56
N ARG A 5 -24.16 -37.08 -13.55
CA ARG A 5 -25.35 -36.74 -12.76
C ARG A 5 -25.12 -36.91 -11.27
N HIS A 6 -24.45 -37.98 -10.84
CA HIS A 6 -24.08 -38.18 -9.44
C HIS A 6 -23.01 -37.19 -8.99
N PHE A 7 -22.07 -36.82 -9.86
CA PHE A 7 -21.10 -35.78 -9.55
C PHE A 7 -21.80 -34.45 -9.26
N LEU A 8 -22.71 -34.01 -10.14
CA LEU A 8 -23.47 -32.76 -9.93
C LEU A 8 -24.38 -32.82 -8.69
N GLN A 9 -25.09 -33.93 -8.46
CA GLN A 9 -25.95 -34.10 -7.29
C GLN A 9 -25.14 -34.07 -5.98
N ASN A 10 -23.96 -34.72 -5.95
CA ASN A 10 -23.10 -34.72 -4.78
C ASN A 10 -22.39 -33.38 -4.57
N SER A 11 -22.03 -32.65 -5.64
CA SER A 11 -21.45 -31.31 -5.56
C SER A 11 -22.43 -30.26 -5.02
N ILE A 12 -23.73 -30.38 -5.35
CA ILE A 12 -24.79 -29.50 -4.83
C ILE A 12 -25.08 -29.80 -3.35
N ALA A 13 -25.06 -31.07 -2.94
CA ALA A 13 -25.23 -31.43 -1.53
C ALA A 13 -24.07 -30.92 -0.64
N ALA A 14 -22.84 -30.90 -1.16
CA ALA A 14 -21.68 -30.36 -0.45
C ALA A 14 -21.75 -28.83 -0.23
N SER A 15 -22.46 -28.10 -1.10
CA SER A 15 -22.62 -26.64 -0.99
C SER A 15 -23.74 -26.23 -0.02
N ALA A 16 -24.78 -27.07 0.15
CA ALA A 16 -25.86 -26.82 1.11
C ALA A 16 -25.46 -27.08 2.59
N GLY A 17 -24.37 -27.80 2.84
CA GLY A 17 -23.85 -28.08 4.18
C GLY A 17 -22.89 -27.02 4.74
N LEU A 18 -22.52 -26.03 3.95
CA LEU A 18 -21.70 -24.90 4.41
C LEU A 18 -22.58 -23.92 5.18
N SER A 19 -22.64 -24.08 6.50
CA SER A 19 -23.16 -23.03 7.38
C SER A 19 -22.43 -21.72 7.06
N LEU A 20 -23.19 -20.63 6.90
CA LEU A 20 -22.68 -19.25 6.69
C LEU A 20 -21.71 -18.78 7.80
N SER A 21 -21.61 -19.53 8.89
CA SER A 21 -20.69 -19.29 10.01
C SER A 21 -19.35 -20.05 9.91
N SER A 22 -19.08 -20.79 8.84
CA SER A 22 -17.85 -21.58 8.72
C SER A 22 -16.60 -20.69 8.64
N PRO A 23 -15.55 -20.97 9.43
CA PRO A 23 -14.24 -20.33 9.29
C PRO A 23 -13.67 -20.44 7.87
N LEU A 24 -14.03 -21.51 7.13
CA LEU A 24 -13.65 -21.70 5.73
C LEU A 24 -14.26 -20.62 4.82
N LEU A 25 -15.52 -20.23 5.08
CA LEU A 25 -16.17 -19.17 4.31
C LEU A 25 -15.51 -17.82 4.59
N LYS A 26 -15.14 -17.55 5.86
CA LYS A 26 -14.37 -16.36 6.21
C LYS A 26 -13.02 -16.31 5.50
N LEU A 27 -12.35 -17.44 5.33
CA LEU A 27 -11.09 -17.52 4.58
C LEU A 27 -11.28 -17.19 3.08
N ILE A 28 -12.41 -17.62 2.49
CA ILE A 28 -12.74 -17.35 1.09
C ILE A 28 -13.11 -15.87 0.87
N PHE A 29 -13.72 -15.22 1.87
CA PHE A 29 -14.16 -13.82 1.81
C PHE A 29 -13.24 -12.85 2.59
N GLN A 30 -12.06 -13.30 3.03
CA GLN A 30 -11.13 -12.41 3.72
C GLN A 30 -10.49 -11.47 2.70
N ASN A 31 -10.64 -10.16 2.92
CA ASN A 31 -9.97 -9.17 2.08
C ASN A 31 -8.45 -9.41 2.12
N ALA A 32 -7.81 -9.28 0.95
CA ALA A 32 -6.36 -9.47 0.83
C ALA A 32 -5.60 -8.48 1.73
N TYR A 33 -6.16 -7.28 1.93
CA TYR A 33 -5.61 -6.21 2.75
C TYR A 33 -6.57 -5.78 3.87
N GLN A 34 -6.02 -5.07 4.84
CA GLN A 34 -6.74 -4.36 5.89
C GLN A 34 -6.43 -2.88 5.78
N MET A 35 -7.46 -2.04 5.70
CA MET A 35 -7.34 -0.59 5.79
C MET A 35 -8.19 -0.11 6.96
N GLU A 36 -7.55 0.50 7.95
CA GLU A 36 -8.19 0.89 9.21
C GLU A 36 -7.92 2.37 9.48
N THR A 37 -8.97 3.14 9.71
CA THR A 37 -8.85 4.51 10.20
C THR A 37 -8.63 4.47 11.72
N LEU A 38 -7.47 4.98 12.17
CA LEU A 38 -7.11 4.96 13.59
C LEU A 38 -7.69 6.18 14.32
N ARG A 39 -7.57 7.37 13.72
CA ARG A 39 -8.09 8.61 14.30
C ARG A 39 -8.30 9.67 13.23
N ASN A 40 -9.51 10.21 13.18
CA ASN A 40 -9.90 11.25 12.22
C ASN A 40 -9.59 10.80 10.78
N ASN A 41 -8.68 11.48 10.12
CA ASN A 41 -8.23 11.28 8.75
C ASN A 41 -6.94 10.44 8.64
N VAL A 42 -6.43 9.90 9.76
CA VAL A 42 -5.19 9.12 9.82
C VAL A 42 -5.51 7.64 10.04
N GLY A 43 -4.88 6.78 9.26
CA GLY A 43 -5.06 5.34 9.37
C GLY A 43 -3.86 4.54 8.89
N ILE A 44 -4.04 3.23 8.87
CA ILE A 44 -3.05 2.26 8.43
C ILE A 44 -3.61 1.34 7.35
N PHE A 45 -2.72 0.87 6.49
CA PHE A 45 -2.96 -0.16 5.50
C PHE A 45 -1.95 -1.29 5.66
N THR A 46 -2.43 -2.52 5.73
CA THR A 46 -1.59 -3.72 5.89
C THR A 46 -2.02 -4.77 4.89
N GLU A 47 -1.06 -5.34 4.17
CA GLU A 47 -1.27 -6.49 3.29
C GLU A 47 -0.03 -7.40 3.33
N ARG A 48 0.98 -7.11 2.49
CA ARG A 48 2.23 -7.88 2.42
C ARG A 48 3.42 -6.92 2.40
N GLY A 49 4.34 -7.09 3.34
CA GLY A 49 5.47 -6.18 3.57
C GLY A 49 5.33 -5.49 4.93
N GLY A 50 5.75 -4.22 5.02
CA GLY A 50 5.54 -3.39 6.20
C GLY A 50 4.12 -2.81 6.32
N THR A 51 3.82 -2.11 7.40
CA THR A 51 2.57 -1.32 7.52
C THR A 51 2.73 0.02 6.83
N ILE A 52 1.73 0.41 6.04
CA ILE A 52 1.64 1.74 5.46
C ILE A 52 0.80 2.61 6.39
N ALA A 53 1.24 3.84 6.68
CA ALA A 53 0.37 4.83 7.27
C ALA A 53 -0.16 5.78 6.19
N TYR A 54 -1.39 6.25 6.34
CA TYR A 54 -1.97 7.24 5.45
C TYR A 54 -2.66 8.36 6.22
N MET A 55 -2.76 9.51 5.56
CA MET A 55 -3.59 10.62 5.97
C MET A 55 -4.37 11.12 4.75
N ILE A 56 -5.71 11.15 4.82
CA ILE A 56 -6.56 11.58 3.70
C ILE A 56 -7.48 12.71 4.14
N THR A 57 -7.31 13.91 3.59
CA THR A 57 -8.18 15.06 3.84
C THR A 57 -8.65 15.70 2.53
N ASN A 58 -9.62 16.62 2.63
CA ASN A 58 -10.07 17.43 1.51
C ASN A 58 -9.01 18.44 1.01
N GLU A 59 -7.90 18.61 1.73
CA GLU A 59 -6.86 19.58 1.41
C GLU A 59 -5.51 18.93 1.07
N GLY A 60 -5.33 17.64 1.40
CA GLY A 60 -4.15 16.88 1.02
C GLY A 60 -4.09 15.45 1.53
N ILE A 61 -3.22 14.66 0.89
CA ILE A 61 -3.02 13.23 1.13
C ILE A 61 -1.54 12.94 1.36
N VAL A 62 -1.26 12.16 2.41
CA VAL A 62 0.08 11.70 2.77
C VAL A 62 0.07 10.19 2.90
N VAL A 63 1.11 9.55 2.39
CA VAL A 63 1.35 8.11 2.51
C VAL A 63 2.77 7.90 3.07
N VAL A 64 2.93 6.96 3.99
CA VAL A 64 4.22 6.57 4.58
C VAL A 64 4.47 5.10 4.26
N ASP A 65 5.52 4.86 3.48
CA ASP A 65 5.89 3.60 2.83
C ASP A 65 4.87 3.10 1.79
N SER A 66 5.28 2.11 1.00
CA SER A 66 4.55 1.66 -0.20
C SER A 66 4.38 0.13 -0.30
N GLN A 67 4.96 -0.66 0.62
CA GLN A 67 5.02 -2.12 0.46
C GLN A 67 5.59 -2.50 -0.94
N PHE A 68 4.93 -3.40 -1.67
CA PHE A 68 5.28 -3.84 -3.02
C PHE A 68 4.28 -3.30 -4.07
N PRO A 69 4.60 -3.37 -5.38
CA PRO A 69 3.79 -2.75 -6.44
C PRO A 69 2.31 -3.16 -6.46
N ASP A 70 1.97 -4.42 -6.21
CA ASP A 70 0.56 -4.85 -6.27
C ASP A 70 -0.22 -4.37 -5.04
N GLN A 71 0.38 -4.44 -3.86
CA GLN A 71 -0.18 -3.92 -2.60
C GLN A 71 -0.38 -2.40 -2.67
N SER A 72 0.59 -1.68 -3.24
CA SER A 72 0.48 -0.23 -3.50
C SER A 72 -0.74 0.11 -4.35
N LYS A 73 -1.03 -0.68 -5.40
CA LYS A 73 -2.21 -0.44 -6.26
C LYS A 73 -3.51 -0.56 -5.47
N HIS A 74 -3.64 -1.58 -4.61
CA HIS A 74 -4.82 -1.73 -3.75
C HIS A 74 -5.01 -0.51 -2.83
N LEU A 75 -3.93 -0.02 -2.21
CA LEU A 75 -3.98 1.21 -1.41
C LEU A 75 -4.39 2.42 -2.25
N ILE A 76 -3.79 2.60 -3.44
CA ILE A 76 -4.10 3.72 -4.34
C ILE A 76 -5.57 3.69 -4.75
N GLU A 77 -6.12 2.51 -5.06
CA GLU A 77 -7.54 2.35 -5.36
C GLU A 77 -8.43 2.75 -4.19
N GLU A 78 -8.09 2.39 -2.96
CA GLU A 78 -8.83 2.81 -1.76
C GLU A 78 -8.74 4.32 -1.50
N ILE A 79 -7.59 4.93 -1.78
CA ILE A 79 -7.42 6.38 -1.71
C ILE A 79 -8.30 7.07 -2.77
N GLN A 80 -8.32 6.54 -4.00
CA GLN A 80 -9.08 7.10 -5.12
C GLN A 80 -10.60 7.02 -4.91
N LYS A 81 -11.10 6.01 -4.18
CA LYS A 81 -12.52 5.96 -3.76
C LYS A 81 -12.91 7.12 -2.85
N GLN A 82 -11.94 7.74 -2.16
CA GLN A 82 -12.15 8.82 -1.20
C GLN A 82 -11.76 10.19 -1.76
N SER A 83 -10.93 10.25 -2.81
CA SER A 83 -10.48 11.51 -3.40
C SER A 83 -9.92 11.35 -4.82
N ASP A 84 -10.29 12.28 -5.71
CA ASP A 84 -9.74 12.35 -7.08
C ASP A 84 -8.43 13.15 -7.18
N ARG A 85 -7.91 13.64 -6.05
CA ARG A 85 -6.69 14.47 -6.02
C ARG A 85 -5.43 13.63 -6.12
N LYS A 86 -4.34 14.25 -6.56
CA LYS A 86 -3.01 13.65 -6.47
C LYS A 86 -2.59 13.47 -5.00
N ILE A 87 -1.76 12.47 -4.76
CA ILE A 87 -1.14 12.26 -3.47
C ILE A 87 -0.06 13.33 -3.29
N ASP A 88 -0.11 14.11 -2.22
CA ASP A 88 0.81 15.24 -2.05
C ASP A 88 2.21 14.78 -1.65
N LEU A 89 2.28 13.75 -0.80
CA LEU A 89 3.53 13.30 -0.21
C LEU A 89 3.54 11.78 -0.02
N LEU A 90 4.52 11.12 -0.61
CA LEU A 90 4.93 9.77 -0.25
C LEU A 90 6.24 9.85 0.54
N VAL A 91 6.26 9.34 1.77
CA VAL A 91 7.45 9.30 2.61
C VAL A 91 7.99 7.87 2.67
N ASN A 92 9.29 7.66 2.46
CA ASN A 92 9.92 6.38 2.78
C ASN A 92 10.66 6.45 4.11
N THR A 93 10.36 5.52 5.01
CA THR A 93 10.99 5.41 6.32
C THR A 93 12.45 4.97 6.21
N HIS A 94 12.71 3.97 5.38
CA HIS A 94 14.04 3.43 5.09
C HIS A 94 14.06 2.76 3.70
N HIS A 95 15.09 1.98 3.39
CA HIS A 95 15.42 1.57 2.02
C HIS A 95 14.97 0.15 1.62
N HIS A 96 14.43 -0.64 2.55
CA HIS A 96 14.11 -2.03 2.23
C HIS A 96 12.92 -2.14 1.28
N GLY A 97 12.92 -3.20 0.46
CA GLY A 97 11.94 -3.39 -0.61
C GLY A 97 10.51 -3.59 -0.11
N ASP A 98 10.33 -4.16 1.08
CA ASP A 98 9.03 -4.33 1.75
C ASP A 98 8.42 -3.01 2.25
N HIS A 99 9.11 -1.89 2.06
CA HIS A 99 8.65 -0.53 2.34
C HIS A 99 8.71 0.41 1.11
N THR A 100 9.51 0.08 0.09
CA THR A 100 9.86 1.01 -0.99
C THR A 100 9.64 0.49 -2.40
N ALA A 101 9.52 -0.84 -2.60
CA ALA A 101 9.38 -1.41 -3.94
C ALA A 101 8.08 -0.95 -4.62
N GLY A 102 7.05 -0.65 -3.84
CA GLY A 102 5.77 -0.13 -4.29
C GLY A 102 5.80 1.31 -4.80
N ASN A 103 6.88 2.09 -4.54
CA ASN A 103 6.97 3.49 -4.95
C ASN A 103 6.63 3.69 -6.43
N ILE A 104 7.03 2.75 -7.29
CA ILE A 104 6.78 2.82 -8.74
C ILE A 104 5.29 2.93 -9.10
N ALA A 105 4.39 2.35 -8.28
CA ALA A 105 2.95 2.45 -8.50
C ALA A 105 2.41 3.87 -8.31
N PHE A 106 3.14 4.73 -7.58
CA PHE A 106 2.79 6.13 -7.37
C PHE A 106 3.29 7.06 -8.49
N LYS A 107 4.04 6.55 -9.48
CA LYS A 107 4.63 7.36 -10.55
C LYS A 107 3.54 8.10 -11.34
N GLY A 108 3.60 9.43 -11.34
CA GLY A 108 2.60 10.31 -11.96
C GLY A 108 1.37 10.62 -11.09
N LEU A 109 1.17 9.88 -10.00
CA LEU A 109 0.06 10.03 -9.05
C LEU A 109 0.46 10.82 -7.79
N VAL A 110 1.76 10.83 -7.45
CA VAL A 110 2.32 11.58 -6.32
C VAL A 110 3.04 12.85 -6.76
N ASN A 111 2.93 13.91 -5.97
CA ASN A 111 3.62 15.19 -6.21
C ASN A 111 5.07 15.18 -5.72
N LYS A 112 5.34 14.51 -4.60
CA LYS A 112 6.66 14.48 -3.96
C LYS A 112 6.94 13.13 -3.31
N VAL A 113 8.14 12.58 -3.55
CA VAL A 113 8.63 11.40 -2.83
C VAL A 113 9.79 11.82 -1.92
N MET A 114 9.59 11.71 -0.61
CA MET A 114 10.52 12.18 0.40
C MET A 114 11.14 11.04 1.19
N ALA A 115 12.44 11.13 1.47
CA ALA A 115 13.12 10.23 2.40
C ALA A 115 14.34 10.89 3.06
N HIS A 116 14.91 10.26 4.08
CA HIS A 116 16.25 10.63 4.53
C HIS A 116 17.29 10.37 3.40
N GLU A 117 18.35 11.17 3.29
CA GLU A 117 19.38 11.04 2.23
C GLU A 117 19.98 9.62 2.17
N ASN A 118 20.31 9.04 3.33
CA ASN A 118 20.79 7.65 3.44
C ASN A 118 19.76 6.62 2.94
N SER A 119 18.46 6.86 3.13
CA SER A 119 17.42 5.97 2.59
C SER A 119 17.46 5.98 1.06
N LYS A 120 17.46 7.18 0.44
CA LYS A 120 17.57 7.34 -1.01
C LYS A 120 18.84 6.68 -1.57
N LEU A 121 19.99 6.92 -0.94
CA LEU A 121 21.26 6.33 -1.38
C LEU A 121 21.23 4.80 -1.35
N ASN A 122 20.66 4.21 -0.30
CA ASN A 122 20.58 2.76 -0.18
C ASN A 122 19.53 2.13 -1.11
N GLN A 123 18.42 2.83 -1.39
CA GLN A 123 17.45 2.41 -2.42
C GLN A 123 18.12 2.38 -3.80
N GLN A 124 18.84 3.46 -4.15
CA GLN A 124 19.55 3.55 -5.42
C GLN A 124 20.59 2.43 -5.57
N ARG A 125 21.45 2.21 -4.56
CA ARG A 125 22.45 1.13 -4.58
C ARG A 125 21.81 -0.25 -4.74
N SER A 126 20.70 -0.50 -4.03
CA SER A 126 19.97 -1.77 -4.13
C SER A 126 19.41 -1.98 -5.54
N ALA A 127 18.85 -0.93 -6.15
CA ALA A 127 18.30 -0.97 -7.50
C ALA A 127 19.38 -1.15 -8.57
N GLU A 128 20.51 -0.46 -8.44
CA GLU A 128 21.68 -0.62 -9.33
C GLU A 128 22.24 -2.04 -9.25
N ALA A 129 22.42 -2.59 -8.05
CA ALA A 129 22.90 -3.95 -7.85
C ALA A 129 21.97 -5.02 -8.45
N GLN A 130 20.67 -4.72 -8.56
CA GLN A 130 19.67 -5.58 -9.15
C GLN A 130 19.43 -5.33 -10.64
N GLY A 131 20.08 -4.31 -11.24
CA GLY A 131 19.81 -3.88 -12.62
C GLY A 131 18.39 -3.37 -12.83
N SER A 132 17.75 -2.82 -11.78
CA SER A 132 16.34 -2.44 -11.76
C SER A 132 16.10 -0.94 -11.59
N LEU A 133 17.14 -0.11 -11.72
CA LEU A 133 17.08 1.34 -11.47
C LEU A 133 15.96 2.04 -12.25
N ASP A 134 15.77 1.71 -13.53
CA ASP A 134 14.74 2.31 -14.39
C ASP A 134 13.30 1.94 -13.97
N ASN A 135 13.14 0.88 -13.18
CA ASN A 135 11.87 0.40 -12.66
C ASN A 135 11.54 0.97 -11.27
N GLN A 136 12.38 1.86 -10.73
CA GLN A 136 12.16 2.47 -9.41
C GLN A 136 11.62 3.90 -9.53
N LEU A 137 10.81 4.28 -8.54
CA LEU A 137 10.55 5.69 -8.24
C LEU A 137 11.32 6.04 -6.97
N LEU A 138 12.53 6.60 -7.15
CA LEU A 138 13.38 7.03 -6.05
C LEU A 138 12.88 8.34 -5.43
N PRO A 139 13.18 8.61 -4.15
CA PRO A 139 12.91 9.90 -3.51
C PRO A 139 13.52 11.06 -4.30
N ASP A 140 12.70 12.06 -4.62
CA ASP A 140 13.12 13.30 -5.29
C ASP A 140 13.56 14.37 -4.27
N THR A 141 13.05 14.29 -3.05
CA THR A 141 13.30 15.24 -1.98
C THR A 141 13.93 14.53 -0.78
N THR A 142 14.99 15.11 -0.21
CA THR A 142 15.68 14.49 0.93
C THR A 142 15.97 15.45 2.08
N TYR A 143 16.10 14.88 3.28
CA TYR A 143 16.63 15.56 4.47
C TYR A 143 17.80 14.75 5.07
N SER A 144 18.65 15.42 5.86
CA SER A 144 19.91 14.85 6.36
C SER A 144 20.11 15.00 7.88
N LYS A 145 19.82 16.18 8.42
CA LYS A 145 19.92 16.46 9.86
C LYS A 145 18.75 17.30 10.35
N GLY A 146 18.30 17.02 11.57
CA GLY A 146 17.22 17.75 12.22
C GLY A 146 15.83 17.33 11.72
N ARG A 147 14.81 18.07 12.16
CA ARG A 147 13.43 17.80 11.78
C ARG A 147 13.06 18.60 10.54
N ILE A 148 12.49 17.94 9.53
CA ILE A 148 11.89 18.63 8.38
C ILE A 148 10.39 18.78 8.63
N ARG A 149 9.79 19.85 8.10
CA ARG A 149 8.35 20.09 8.19
C ARG A 149 7.78 20.40 6.82
N GLU A 150 7.02 19.47 6.28
CA GLU A 150 6.28 19.66 5.04
C GLU A 150 4.83 20.06 5.34
N LYS A 151 4.33 21.08 4.63
CA LYS A 151 2.92 21.47 4.72
C LYS A 151 2.14 20.68 3.68
N VAL A 152 1.09 19.97 4.11
CA VAL A 152 0.16 19.25 3.23
C VAL A 152 -1.25 19.62 3.64
N GLY A 153 -1.95 20.37 2.78
CA GLY A 153 -3.22 21.02 3.16
C GLY A 153 -3.06 21.90 4.40
N GLY A 154 -3.99 21.75 5.35
CA GLY A 154 -3.95 22.37 6.68
C GLY A 154 -2.97 21.73 7.67
N GLU A 155 -2.35 20.59 7.34
CA GLU A 155 -1.51 19.83 8.26
C GLU A 155 -0.01 20.09 8.06
N ARG A 156 0.78 19.80 9.11
CA ARG A 156 2.25 19.84 9.06
C ARG A 156 2.84 18.48 9.38
N ILE A 157 3.41 17.85 8.37
CA ILE A 157 4.09 16.56 8.50
C ILE A 157 5.52 16.82 8.96
N ALA A 158 5.89 16.27 10.12
CA ALA A 158 7.22 16.43 10.70
C ALA A 158 7.96 15.08 10.72
N LEU A 159 9.13 15.03 10.09
CA LEU A 159 10.03 13.87 10.07
C LEU A 159 11.32 14.19 10.85
#